data_AF-A0A1I6KF87-F1
#
_entry.id   AF-A0A1I6KF87-F1
#
_cell.length_a   1.000
_cell.length_b   1.000
_cell.length_c   1.000
_cell.angle_alpha   90.00
_cell.angle_beta   90.00
_cell.angle_gamma   90.00
#
_symmetry.space_group_name_H-M   'P 1'
#
loop_
_entity.id
_entity.type
_entity.pdbx_description
1 polymer ?
#
loop_
_entity_poly.entity_id
_entity_poly.type
_entity_poly.pdbx_seq_one_letter_code
_entity_poly.pdbx_strand_id
1 'polypeptide(L)'
;MTDDPTSDARSLALLLLAAAVGLVLFVPTASAQEASCTEVLENQSDVHNGSTAPGGLLADAIGDQRDEIGNELDEDGFEARLDNATSTRERARVIAAEVERIEANVSTIEQCWGTNGTEPVANRSLDELDASERATLENHTASLYDRLNATRNATDRLPRSVRSRHDVDARRLASLERRVLAVQNATTRSESAAADRFPF
;
A
#
# COMPACT_ATOMS: atom_id res chain seq x y z
N MET A 1 7.18 78.94 -29.06
CA MET A 1 6.37 78.56 -30.22
C MET A 1 6.64 77.08 -30.44
N THR A 2 5.87 76.22 -29.75
CA THR A 2 4.55 75.66 -30.15
C THR A 2 4.77 74.46 -31.07
N ASP A 3 4.25 73.25 -30.89
CA ASP A 3 3.47 72.56 -29.86
C ASP A 3 3.64 71.04 -30.13
N ASP A 4 3.84 70.25 -29.07
CA ASP A 4 3.04 69.10 -28.60
C ASP A 4 2.36 68.09 -29.59
N PRO A 5 1.63 67.05 -29.11
CA PRO A 5 2.03 65.67 -28.86
C PRO A 5 1.26 64.66 -29.74
N THR A 6 1.54 63.35 -29.63
CA THR A 6 0.46 62.35 -29.39
C THR A 6 1.02 60.94 -29.15
N SER A 7 0.52 60.36 -28.06
CA SER A 7 0.06 58.98 -27.92
C SER A 7 1.10 57.89 -27.69
N ASP A 8 1.32 57.65 -26.40
CA ASP A 8 1.16 56.32 -25.81
C ASP A 8 0.16 55.44 -26.57
N ALA A 9 0.56 54.21 -26.89
CA ALA A 9 -0.23 53.01 -26.60
C ALA A 9 0.46 51.77 -27.15
N ARG A 10 0.56 50.75 -26.28
CA ARG A 10 0.72 49.31 -26.59
C ARG A 10 2.17 48.92 -26.86
N SER A 11 2.96 48.62 -25.83
CA SER A 11 2.86 47.41 -24.98
C SER A 11 2.73 46.13 -25.78
N LEU A 12 3.65 45.20 -25.47
CA LEU A 12 3.58 43.76 -25.74
C LEU A 12 3.76 43.34 -27.20
N ALA A 13 5.00 43.04 -27.59
CA ALA A 13 5.30 41.80 -28.31
C ALA A 13 6.82 41.60 -28.44
N LEU A 14 7.23 40.34 -28.27
CA LEU A 14 8.49 39.75 -28.77
C LEU A 14 9.72 39.88 -27.88
N LEU A 15 9.56 39.36 -26.67
CA LEU A 15 10.61 38.79 -25.84
C LEU A 15 10.57 37.26 -26.03
N LEU A 16 11.19 36.72 -27.08
CA LEU A 16 11.28 35.26 -27.32
C LEU A 16 12.53 34.91 -28.14
N LEU A 17 13.71 34.92 -27.49
CA LEU A 17 14.89 34.26 -28.05
C LEU A 17 15.94 33.95 -26.97
N ALA A 18 15.69 32.98 -26.09
CA ALA A 18 16.74 32.32 -25.32
C ALA A 18 16.19 31.05 -24.64
N ALA A 19 17.05 30.02 -24.53
CA ALA A 19 16.88 28.80 -23.74
C ALA A 19 16.17 27.62 -24.42
N ALA A 20 16.71 27.20 -25.57
CA ALA A 20 16.79 25.77 -25.90
C ALA A 20 18.21 25.31 -25.55
N VAL A 21 18.33 24.24 -24.74
CA VAL A 21 19.45 23.30 -24.57
C VAL A 21 19.59 22.93 -23.09
N GLY A 22 19.29 21.66 -22.77
CA GLY A 22 19.91 20.98 -21.63
C GLY A 22 19.01 20.50 -20.49
N LEU A 23 17.74 20.15 -20.72
CA LEU A 23 16.99 19.35 -19.74
C LEU A 23 17.19 17.86 -20.07
N VAL A 24 18.29 17.29 -19.56
CA VAL A 24 18.43 15.82 -19.46
C VAL A 24 17.42 15.38 -18.42
N LEU A 25 16.26 14.90 -18.88
CA LEU A 25 15.30 14.21 -18.05
C LEU A 25 15.98 12.96 -17.50
N PHE A 26 16.42 13.03 -16.25
CA PHE A 26 16.58 11.87 -15.39
C PHE A 26 15.18 11.28 -15.21
N VAL A 27 14.75 10.44 -16.15
CA VAL A 27 13.61 9.56 -15.92
C VAL A 27 14.14 8.49 -14.98
N PRO A 28 13.66 8.39 -13.73
CA PRO A 28 13.92 7.19 -12.96
C PRO A 28 13.26 6.06 -13.76
N THR A 29 14.06 5.26 -14.45
CA THR A 29 13.66 3.92 -14.83
C THR A 29 13.51 3.17 -13.52
N ALA A 30 12.33 3.31 -12.90
CA ALA A 30 11.85 2.33 -11.96
C ALA A 30 11.84 1.02 -12.75
N SER A 31 12.90 0.24 -12.61
CA SER A 31 12.84 -1.18 -12.87
C SER A 31 11.70 -1.67 -11.98
N ALA A 32 10.53 -1.84 -12.59
CA ALA A 32 9.45 -2.62 -12.03
C ALA A 32 10.07 -3.98 -11.75
N GLN A 33 10.45 -4.21 -10.50
CA GLN A 33 10.57 -5.55 -9.98
C GLN A 33 9.14 -6.06 -10.08
N GLU A 34 8.86 -6.82 -11.13
CA GLU A 34 7.68 -7.68 -11.20
C GLU A 34 7.87 -8.69 -10.08
N ALA A 35 7.55 -8.29 -8.85
CA ALA A 35 7.16 -9.24 -7.83
C ALA A 35 6.00 -10.00 -8.48
N SER A 36 6.26 -11.26 -8.79
CA SER A 36 5.22 -12.15 -9.29
C SER A 36 4.07 -12.05 -8.29
N CYS A 37 2.85 -11.80 -8.74
CA CYS A 37 1.72 -11.69 -7.81
C CYS A 37 1.47 -13.00 -7.05
N THR A 38 1.97 -14.12 -7.60
CA THR A 38 2.08 -15.39 -6.91
C THR A 38 3.15 -15.36 -5.84
N GLU A 39 4.29 -14.71 -6.04
CA GLU A 39 5.32 -14.51 -5.00
C GLU A 39 4.82 -13.63 -3.85
N VAL A 40 3.87 -12.72 -4.07
CA VAL A 40 3.24 -11.96 -2.98
C VAL A 40 2.38 -12.87 -2.09
N LEU A 41 1.66 -13.84 -2.68
CA LEU A 41 0.90 -14.85 -1.95
C LEU A 41 1.84 -15.90 -1.32
N GLU A 42 2.79 -16.42 -2.09
CA GLU A 42 3.77 -17.42 -1.65
C GLU A 42 4.70 -16.84 -0.59
N ASN A 43 5.17 -15.61 -0.67
CA ASN A 43 5.99 -15.02 0.39
C ASN A 43 5.18 -14.83 1.67
N GLN A 44 3.85 -14.61 1.61
CA GLN A 44 3.03 -14.68 2.83
C GLN A 44 2.94 -16.12 3.37
N SER A 45 2.85 -17.12 2.48
CA SER A 45 2.86 -18.54 2.86
C SER A 45 4.24 -19.09 3.26
N ASP A 46 5.34 -18.50 2.78
CA ASP A 46 6.74 -18.95 2.88
C ASP A 46 7.61 -18.03 3.76
N VAL A 47 7.03 -16.98 4.37
CA VAL A 47 7.81 -16.00 5.16
C VAL A 47 8.64 -16.65 6.26
N HIS A 48 8.40 -17.90 6.67
CA HIS A 48 9.38 -18.72 7.39
C HIS A 48 9.56 -20.14 6.82
N ASN A 49 10.20 -20.29 5.66
CA ASN A 49 10.78 -21.57 5.27
C ASN A 49 12.28 -21.51 4.94
N GLY A 50 13.07 -21.23 5.97
CA GLY A 50 14.47 -21.64 5.98
C GLY A 50 14.60 -23.14 6.29
N SER A 51 14.15 -24.04 5.40
CA SER A 51 14.68 -25.42 5.24
C SER A 51 13.81 -26.27 4.30
N THR A 52 14.28 -26.45 3.07
CA THR A 52 13.81 -27.51 2.16
C THR A 52 14.07 -28.89 2.79
N ALA A 53 13.03 -29.58 3.26
CA ALA A 53 13.08 -31.02 3.56
C ALA A 53 11.78 -31.72 3.12
N PRO A 54 11.87 -32.97 2.64
CA PRO A 54 10.84 -33.60 1.82
C PRO A 54 9.69 -34.17 2.67
N GLY A 55 8.50 -33.58 2.55
CA GLY A 55 7.30 -34.00 3.30
C GLY A 55 6.00 -33.35 2.84
N GLY A 56 5.87 -33.02 1.56
CA GLY A 56 4.81 -32.19 0.95
C GLY A 56 3.37 -32.72 0.98
N LEU A 57 3.02 -33.65 1.88
CA LEU A 57 1.64 -34.12 2.08
C LEU A 57 1.09 -33.81 3.49
N LEU A 58 1.92 -33.24 4.38
CA LEU A 58 1.49 -32.71 5.69
C LEU A 58 1.42 -31.17 5.70
N ALA A 59 1.90 -30.50 4.65
CA ALA A 59 1.93 -29.04 4.55
C ALA A 59 0.53 -28.44 4.34
N ASP A 60 -0.36 -29.17 3.67
CA ASP A 60 -1.69 -28.69 3.28
C ASP A 60 -2.63 -28.51 4.48
N ALA A 61 -2.48 -29.32 5.55
CA ALA A 61 -3.30 -29.23 6.75
C ALA A 61 -2.73 -28.26 7.82
N ILE A 62 -1.53 -27.72 7.62
CA ILE A 62 -0.86 -26.78 8.54
C ILE A 62 -0.72 -25.37 7.89
N GLY A 63 -1.09 -25.21 6.62
CA GLY A 63 -1.11 -23.91 5.93
C GLY A 63 -2.00 -22.89 6.64
N ASP A 64 -3.26 -23.27 6.91
CA ASP A 64 -4.25 -22.38 7.52
C ASP A 64 -3.88 -21.87 8.93
N GLN A 65 -3.10 -22.64 9.71
CA GLN A 65 -2.62 -22.20 11.04
C GLN A 65 -1.37 -21.32 10.98
N ARG A 66 -0.61 -21.35 9.89
CA ARG A 66 0.66 -20.60 9.78
C ARG A 66 0.46 -19.18 9.28
N ASP A 67 -0.58 -18.94 8.50
CA ASP A 67 -1.02 -17.59 8.12
C ASP A 67 -1.48 -16.79 9.35
N GLU A 68 -2.05 -17.45 10.36
CA GLU A 68 -2.41 -16.84 11.66
C GLU A 68 -1.14 -16.49 12.46
N ILE A 69 -0.15 -17.39 12.52
CA ILE A 69 1.12 -17.17 13.23
C ILE A 69 1.98 -16.07 12.59
N GLY A 70 2.02 -15.97 11.26
CA GLY A 70 2.79 -14.93 10.55
C GLY A 70 2.23 -13.53 10.79
N ASN A 71 0.90 -13.39 10.80
CA ASN A 71 0.21 -12.15 11.12
C ASN A 71 0.35 -11.80 12.61
N GLU A 72 0.28 -12.79 13.51
CA GLU A 72 0.49 -12.61 14.95
C GLU A 72 1.93 -12.16 15.26
N LEU A 73 2.95 -12.71 14.59
CA LEU A 73 4.35 -12.28 14.74
C LEU A 73 4.60 -10.84 14.27
N ASP A 74 3.90 -10.38 13.24
CA ASP A 74 4.00 -9.02 12.71
C ASP A 74 3.30 -8.00 13.64
N GLU A 75 2.16 -8.40 14.21
CA GLU A 75 1.40 -7.62 15.20
C GLU A 75 2.14 -7.53 16.54
N ASP A 76 2.59 -8.66 17.08
CA ASP A 76 3.44 -8.75 18.27
C ASP A 76 4.73 -7.93 18.09
N GLY A 77 5.30 -7.96 16.88
CA GLY A 77 6.46 -7.16 16.53
C GLY A 77 6.18 -5.65 16.56
N PHE A 78 5.00 -5.21 16.13
CA PHE A 78 4.61 -3.80 16.20
C PHE A 78 4.43 -3.34 17.64
N GLU A 79 3.72 -4.10 18.46
CA GLU A 79 3.50 -3.80 19.87
C GLU A 79 4.82 -3.78 20.66
N ALA A 80 5.68 -4.79 20.47
CA ALA A 80 6.99 -4.84 21.11
C ALA A 80 7.88 -3.63 20.74
N ARG A 81 7.86 -3.20 19.47
CA ARG A 81 8.58 -1.98 19.02
C ARG A 81 7.99 -0.72 19.65
N LEU A 82 6.66 -0.64 19.80
CA LEU A 82 5.98 0.48 20.46
C LEU A 82 6.29 0.55 21.96
N ASP A 83 6.36 -0.59 22.64
CA ASP A 83 6.66 -0.68 24.06
C ASP A 83 8.13 -0.37 24.35
N ASN A 84 9.04 -0.80 23.48
CA ASN A 84 10.46 -0.44 23.55
C ASN A 84 10.72 1.04 23.21
N ALA A 85 9.79 1.73 22.54
CA ALA A 85 9.91 3.15 22.22
C ALA A 85 9.65 4.03 23.46
N THR A 86 10.75 4.50 24.07
CA THR A 86 10.74 5.23 25.34
C THR A 86 10.29 6.69 25.24
N SER A 87 10.37 7.28 24.05
CA SER A 87 9.98 8.68 23.81
C SER A 87 8.82 8.82 22.82
N THR A 88 8.05 9.92 22.93
CA THR A 88 6.96 10.23 22.00
C THR A 88 7.43 10.31 20.55
N ARG A 89 8.67 10.77 20.30
CA ARG A 89 9.22 10.83 18.94
C ARG A 89 9.59 9.45 18.41
N GLU A 90 10.13 8.56 19.24
CA GLU A 90 10.40 7.17 18.84
C GLU A 90 9.11 6.43 18.54
N ARG A 91 8.09 6.57 19.39
CA ARG A 91 6.75 6.01 19.14
C ARG A 91 6.18 6.49 17.82
N ALA A 92 6.30 7.79 17.52
CA ALA A 92 5.85 8.33 16.24
C ALA A 92 6.62 7.78 15.03
N ARG A 93 7.92 7.49 15.16
CA ARG A 93 8.70 6.82 14.10
C ARG A 93 8.26 5.37 13.89
N VAL A 94 8.00 4.62 14.97
CA VAL A 94 7.50 3.25 14.88
C VAL A 94 6.15 3.22 14.17
N ILE A 95 5.25 4.12 14.55
CA ILE A 95 3.92 4.26 13.93
C ILE A 95 4.04 4.66 12.45
N ALA A 96 4.90 5.63 12.11
CA ALA A 96 5.11 6.03 10.72
C ALA A 96 5.64 4.87 9.86
N ALA A 97 6.60 4.09 10.39
CA ALA A 97 7.12 2.91 9.69
C ALA A 97 6.04 1.84 9.49
N GLU A 98 5.12 1.66 10.44
CA GLU A 98 4.00 0.73 10.29
C GLU A 98 3.00 1.22 9.24
N VAL A 99 2.68 2.52 9.21
CA VAL A 99 1.83 3.10 8.16
C VAL A 99 2.45 2.90 6.77
N GLU A 100 3.75 3.14 6.62
CA GLU A 100 4.47 2.92 5.36
C GLU A 100 4.44 1.44 4.93
N ARG A 101 4.56 0.52 5.89
CA ARG A 101 4.47 -0.92 5.61
C ARG A 101 3.07 -1.33 5.17
N ILE A 102 2.02 -0.86 5.84
CA ILE A 102 0.63 -1.15 5.44
C ILE A 102 0.36 -0.53 4.06
N GLU A 103 0.79 0.71 3.81
CA GLU A 103 0.66 1.35 2.49
C GLU A 103 1.36 0.56 1.38
N ALA A 104 2.57 0.04 1.65
CA ALA A 104 3.30 -0.78 0.70
C ALA A 104 2.53 -2.06 0.37
N ASN A 105 2.05 -2.80 1.38
CA ASN A 105 1.27 -4.02 1.18
C ASN A 105 -0.02 -3.75 0.38
N VAL A 106 -0.78 -2.72 0.76
CA VAL A 106 -2.01 -2.33 0.05
C VAL A 106 -1.70 -1.96 -1.41
N SER A 107 -0.61 -1.22 -1.65
CA SER A 107 -0.22 -0.85 -3.02
C SER A 107 0.18 -2.06 -3.85
N THR A 108 0.86 -3.04 -3.26
CA THR A 108 1.19 -4.31 -3.91
C THR A 108 -0.09 -5.06 -4.29
N ILE A 109 -1.06 -5.17 -3.38
CA ILE A 109 -2.34 -5.84 -3.66
C ILE A 109 -3.11 -5.10 -4.77
N GLU A 110 -3.20 -3.78 -4.68
CA GLU A 110 -3.84 -2.95 -5.71
C GLU A 110 -3.20 -3.11 -7.08
N GLN A 111 -1.87 -3.20 -7.15
CA GLN A 111 -1.12 -3.41 -8.39
C GLN A 111 -1.33 -4.82 -8.96
N CYS A 112 -1.32 -5.83 -8.10
CA CYS A 112 -1.43 -7.21 -8.52
C CYS A 112 -2.83 -7.57 -9.03
N TRP A 113 -3.86 -7.12 -8.34
CA TRP A 113 -5.25 -7.54 -8.59
C TRP A 113 -6.19 -6.41 -9.03
N GLY A 114 -5.68 -5.21 -9.29
CA GLY A 114 -6.44 -4.12 -9.93
C GLY A 114 -7.55 -3.51 -9.05
N THR A 115 -7.41 -3.55 -7.73
CA THR A 115 -8.49 -3.17 -6.80
C THR A 115 -8.67 -1.64 -6.63
N ASN A 116 -7.76 -0.82 -7.17
CA ASN A 116 -7.79 0.65 -7.02
C ASN A 116 -8.78 1.36 -7.98
N GLY A 117 -9.43 0.64 -8.90
CA GLY A 117 -10.43 1.21 -9.83
C GLY A 117 -9.90 2.25 -10.84
N THR A 118 -8.65 2.68 -10.71
CA THR A 118 -7.87 3.38 -11.73
C THR A 118 -7.09 2.33 -12.49
N GLU A 119 -7.43 2.05 -13.74
CA GLU A 119 -6.67 1.11 -14.58
C GLU A 119 -5.24 1.64 -14.79
N PRO A 120 -4.24 0.88 -14.30
CA PRO A 120 -3.30 0.25 -15.20
C PRO A 120 -3.48 -1.27 -15.10
N VAL A 121 -3.23 -1.95 -16.21
CA VAL A 121 -3.34 -3.41 -16.42
C VAL A 121 -2.99 -4.18 -15.14
N ALA A 122 -4.00 -4.70 -14.44
CA ALA A 122 -3.77 -5.60 -13.32
C ALA A 122 -2.96 -6.79 -13.80
N ASN A 123 -1.97 -7.22 -13.01
CA ASN A 123 -1.14 -8.36 -13.38
C ASN A 123 -1.95 -9.67 -13.42
N ARG A 124 -3.00 -9.77 -12.60
CA ARG A 124 -3.89 -10.93 -12.52
C ARG A 124 -5.31 -10.50 -12.16
N SER A 125 -6.33 -11.24 -12.62
CA SER A 125 -7.70 -11.03 -12.17
C SER A 125 -7.98 -11.75 -10.85
N LEU A 126 -8.81 -11.18 -9.97
CA LEU A 126 -9.32 -11.88 -8.77
C LEU A 126 -10.11 -13.15 -9.12
N ASP A 127 -10.73 -13.18 -10.31
CA ASP A 127 -11.48 -14.35 -10.80
C ASP A 127 -10.57 -15.53 -11.18
N GLU A 128 -9.28 -15.29 -11.38
CA GLU A 128 -8.28 -16.31 -11.73
C GLU A 128 -7.68 -16.97 -10.48
N LEU A 129 -8.01 -16.50 -9.28
CA LEU A 129 -7.54 -17.10 -8.04
C LEU A 129 -8.31 -18.40 -7.75
N ASP A 130 -7.60 -19.45 -7.36
CA ASP A 130 -8.25 -20.63 -6.82
C ASP A 130 -8.81 -20.37 -5.39
N ALA A 131 -9.44 -21.37 -4.78
CA ALA A 131 -10.05 -21.20 -3.47
C ALA A 131 -9.03 -20.94 -2.35
N SER A 132 -7.85 -21.56 -2.43
CA SER A 132 -6.78 -21.42 -1.44
C SER A 132 -6.12 -20.06 -1.56
N GLU A 133 -5.74 -19.65 -2.79
CA GLU A 133 -5.15 -18.33 -3.04
C GLU A 133 -6.09 -17.19 -2.59
N ARG A 134 -7.41 -17.36 -2.78
CA ARG A 134 -8.41 -16.38 -2.34
C ARG A 134 -8.49 -16.32 -0.82
N ALA A 135 -8.54 -17.46 -0.12
CA ALA A 135 -8.57 -17.49 1.35
C ALA A 135 -7.33 -16.82 1.96
N THR A 136 -6.13 -17.08 1.42
CA THR A 136 -4.89 -16.42 1.83
C THR A 136 -4.97 -14.91 1.61
N LEU A 137 -5.47 -14.45 0.45
CA LEU A 137 -5.64 -13.02 0.19
C LEU A 137 -6.66 -12.38 1.14
N GLU A 138 -7.76 -13.05 1.45
CA GLU A 138 -8.77 -12.56 2.40
C GLU A 138 -8.18 -12.40 3.80
N ASN A 139 -7.52 -13.44 4.31
CA ASN A 139 -6.84 -13.43 5.61
C ASN A 139 -5.80 -12.29 5.68
N HIS A 140 -5.00 -12.13 4.62
CA HIS A 140 -4.01 -11.07 4.55
C HIS A 140 -4.66 -9.68 4.59
N THR A 141 -5.74 -9.47 3.83
CA THR A 141 -6.45 -8.17 3.82
C THR A 141 -7.16 -7.86 5.13
N ALA A 142 -7.66 -8.89 5.83
CA ALA A 142 -8.21 -8.76 7.17
C ALA A 142 -7.11 -8.36 8.18
N SER A 143 -5.95 -9.01 8.16
CA SER A 143 -4.82 -8.65 9.01
C SER A 143 -4.35 -7.20 8.78
N LEU A 144 -4.28 -6.74 7.52
CA LEU A 144 -3.94 -5.34 7.22
C LEU A 144 -4.95 -4.35 7.82
N TYR A 145 -6.23 -4.71 7.86
CA TYR A 145 -7.26 -3.90 8.49
C TYR A 145 -7.08 -3.82 10.02
N ASP A 146 -6.81 -4.96 10.67
CA ASP A 146 -6.59 -5.01 12.11
C ASP A 146 -5.32 -4.24 12.52
N ARG A 147 -4.22 -4.42 11.78
CA ARG A 147 -2.98 -3.66 11.96
C ARG A 147 -3.18 -2.15 11.79
N LEU A 148 -3.99 -1.73 10.82
CA LEU A 148 -4.33 -0.33 10.63
C LEU A 148 -5.12 0.23 11.82
N ASN A 149 -6.04 -0.56 12.37
CA ASN A 149 -6.81 -0.19 13.55
C ASN A 149 -5.90 -0.06 14.79
N ALA A 150 -5.00 -1.01 15.03
CA ALA A 150 -3.99 -0.93 16.08
C ALA A 150 -3.09 0.30 15.91
N THR A 151 -2.64 0.58 14.67
CA THR A 151 -1.83 1.76 14.33
C THR A 151 -2.56 3.07 14.60
N ARG A 152 -3.87 3.14 14.31
CA ARG A 152 -4.71 4.29 14.65
C ARG A 152 -4.84 4.52 16.15
N ASN A 153 -5.14 3.46 16.89
CA ASN A 153 -5.22 3.51 18.35
C ASN A 153 -3.91 4.00 18.97
N ALA A 154 -2.77 3.55 18.44
CA ALA A 154 -1.45 4.03 18.85
C ALA A 154 -1.22 5.51 18.47
N THR A 155 -1.66 5.91 17.27
CA THR A 155 -1.57 7.29 16.77
C THR A 155 -2.37 8.28 17.63
N ASP A 156 -3.53 7.89 18.12
CA ASP A 156 -4.38 8.77 18.94
C ASP A 156 -3.77 9.13 20.30
N ARG A 157 -2.82 8.30 20.77
CA ARG A 157 -2.03 8.57 21.98
C ARG A 157 -0.91 9.60 21.72
N LEU A 158 -0.64 9.98 20.47
CA LEU A 158 0.38 10.97 20.13
C LEU A 158 -0.17 12.42 20.14
N PRO A 159 0.63 13.40 20.62
CA PRO A 159 0.33 14.81 20.45
C PRO A 159 0.16 15.18 18.96
N ARG A 160 -0.83 16.02 18.64
CA ARG A 160 -1.12 16.46 17.25
C ARG A 160 0.09 17.05 16.51
N SER A 161 0.93 17.78 17.23
CA SER A 161 2.15 18.38 16.69
C SER A 161 3.19 17.34 16.28
N VAL A 162 3.27 16.21 16.98
CA VAL A 162 4.15 15.09 16.63
C VAL A 162 3.58 14.33 15.45
N ARG A 163 2.27 14.05 15.47
CA ARG A 163 1.57 13.39 14.35
C ARG A 163 1.84 14.07 13.00
N SER A 164 1.67 15.38 12.96
CA SER A 164 1.87 16.19 11.75
C SER A 164 3.33 16.20 11.27
N ARG A 165 4.30 16.14 12.19
CA ARG A 165 5.73 16.15 11.85
C ARG A 165 6.22 14.82 11.28
N HIS A 166 5.55 13.73 11.65
CA HIS A 166 5.88 12.37 11.22
C HIS A 166 4.93 11.86 10.13
N ASP A 167 4.14 12.76 9.54
CA ASP A 167 3.17 12.46 8.48
C ASP A 167 2.20 11.30 8.82
N VAL A 168 1.85 11.18 10.10
CA VAL A 168 0.86 10.22 10.62
C VAL A 168 -0.35 10.99 11.11
N ASP A 169 -0.97 11.72 10.18
CA ASP A 169 -2.16 12.51 10.43
C ASP A 169 -3.45 11.73 10.11
N ALA A 170 -4.57 12.25 10.62
CA ALA A 170 -5.87 11.61 10.46
C ALA A 170 -6.30 11.49 8.99
N ARG A 171 -5.83 12.37 8.10
CA ARG A 171 -6.19 12.33 6.68
C ARG A 171 -5.47 11.20 5.96
N ARG A 172 -4.17 11.01 6.23
CA ARG A 172 -3.40 9.88 5.68
C ARG A 172 -4.00 8.55 6.14
N LEU A 173 -4.23 8.39 7.45
CA LEU A 173 -4.84 7.18 8.00
C LEU A 173 -6.26 6.94 7.49
N ALA A 174 -7.06 7.99 7.24
CA ALA A 174 -8.38 7.86 6.61
C ALA A 174 -8.30 7.46 5.14
N SER A 175 -7.28 7.94 4.42
CA SER A 175 -7.04 7.53 3.04
C SER A 175 -6.61 6.08 2.94
N LEU A 176 -5.71 5.65 3.82
CA LEU A 176 -5.25 4.26 3.89
C LEU A 176 -6.38 3.30 4.25
N GLU A 177 -7.23 3.64 5.23
CA GLU A 177 -8.40 2.83 5.56
C GLU A 177 -9.33 2.63 4.38
N ARG A 178 -9.64 3.69 3.63
CA ARG A 178 -10.49 3.56 2.44
C ARG A 178 -9.91 2.58 1.42
N ARG A 179 -8.60 2.58 1.25
CA ARG A 179 -7.90 1.67 0.34
C ARG A 179 -7.93 0.23 0.84
N VAL A 180 -7.60 0.00 2.11
CA VAL A 180 -7.70 -1.34 2.75
C VAL A 180 -9.12 -1.89 2.63
N LEU A 181 -10.14 -1.09 2.94
CA LEU A 181 -11.54 -1.49 2.80
C LEU A 181 -11.94 -1.73 1.34
N ALA A 182 -11.42 -0.95 0.39
CA ALA A 182 -11.70 -1.17 -1.02
C ALA A 182 -11.14 -2.51 -1.50
N VAL A 183 -9.91 -2.83 -1.09
CA VAL A 183 -9.27 -4.12 -1.34
C VAL A 183 -10.08 -5.26 -0.72
N GLN A 184 -10.40 -5.19 0.57
CA GLN A 184 -11.16 -6.22 1.29
C GLN A 184 -12.51 -6.50 0.61
N ASN A 185 -13.26 -5.44 0.28
CA ASN A 185 -14.55 -5.58 -0.41
C ASN A 185 -14.41 -6.17 -1.83
N ALA A 186 -13.31 -5.90 -2.52
CA ALA A 186 -13.05 -6.48 -3.84
C ALA A 186 -12.82 -8.00 -3.72
N THR A 187 -12.04 -8.43 -2.73
CA THR A 187 -11.78 -9.85 -2.48
C THR A 187 -13.06 -10.60 -2.11
N THR A 188 -13.84 -10.13 -1.14
CA THR A 188 -15.10 -10.79 -0.72
C THR A 188 -16.15 -10.83 -1.84
N ARG A 189 -16.24 -9.78 -2.68
CA ARG A 189 -17.19 -9.78 -3.81
C ARG A 189 -16.85 -10.87 -4.82
N SER A 190 -15.57 -11.13 -5.07
CA SER A 190 -15.12 -12.18 -5.99
C SER A 190 -15.58 -13.58 -5.54
N GLU A 191 -15.62 -13.82 -4.22
CA GLU A 191 -16.09 -15.10 -3.65
C GLU A 191 -17.57 -15.34 -3.95
N SER A 192 -18.43 -14.35 -3.69
CA SER A 192 -19.87 -14.45 -3.98
C SER A 192 -20.16 -14.74 -5.46
N ALA A 193 -19.39 -14.13 -6.37
CA ALA A 193 -19.55 -14.35 -7.80
C ALA A 193 -19.08 -15.74 -8.26
N ALA A 194 -18.07 -16.31 -7.59
CA ALA A 194 -17.62 -17.68 -7.85
C ALA A 194 -18.62 -18.72 -7.34
N ALA A 195 -19.20 -18.51 -6.16
CA ALA A 195 -20.23 -19.38 -5.58
C ALA A 195 -21.50 -19.47 -6.45
N ASP A 196 -21.94 -18.35 -7.02
CA ASP A 196 -23.13 -18.31 -7.89
C ASP A 196 -22.90 -18.98 -9.27
N ARG A 197 -21.64 -19.07 -9.72
CA ARG A 197 -21.29 -19.65 -11.04
C ARG A 197 -21.26 -21.18 -11.02
N PHE A 198 -21.10 -21.80 -9.86
CA PHE A 198 -21.13 -23.26 -9.68
C PHE A 198 -22.09 -23.66 -8.55
N PRO A 199 -23.42 -23.56 -8.77
CA PRO A 199 -24.36 -24.17 -7.84
C PRO A 199 -24.20 -25.69 -7.94
N PHE A 200 -23.89 -26.32 -6.81
CA PHE A 200 -23.80 -27.78 -6.68
C PHE A 200 -25.03 -28.51 -7.22
#